data_AF-A1ILH2-F1
#
_entry.id   AF-A1ILH2-F1
#
_cell.length_a   1.000
_cell.length_b   1.000
_cell.length_c   1.000
_cell.angle_alpha   90.00
_cell.angle_beta   90.00
_cell.angle_gamma   90.00
#
_symmetry.space_group_name_H-M   'P 1'
#
loop_
_entity.id
_entity.type
_entity.pdbx_description
1 polymer ?
#
loop_
_entity_poly.entity_id
_entity_poly.type
_entity_poly.pdbx_seq_one_letter_code
_entity_poly.pdbx_strand_id
1 'polypeptide(L)' 'GIGKGLVGAVARPTGGIIDMASSTFQGIQRVAESTEEVSSLRPPRLIHEDGIIRPYDRQESEGSDLLEQEMGTQE' A
#
# COMPACT_ATOMS: atom_id res chain seq x y z
N GLY A 1 22.46 5.43 -35.33
CA GLY A 1 22.30 6.77 -34.74
C GLY A 1 22.12 6.62 -33.25
N ILE A 2 23.11 7.07 -32.48
CA ILE A 2 23.16 7.03 -31.02
C ILE A 2 22.19 8.11 -30.51
N GLY A 3 21.31 7.79 -29.56
CA GLY A 3 20.65 8.85 -28.76
C GLY A 3 19.14 9.03 -28.88
N LYS A 4 18.33 7.97 -29.04
CA LYS A 4 16.86 8.04 -28.85
C LYS A 4 16.34 7.34 -27.58
N GLY A 5 17.23 6.97 -26.66
CA GLY A 5 16.86 6.36 -25.37
C GLY A 5 16.91 7.33 -24.17
N LEU A 6 17.49 8.52 -24.32
CA LEU A 6 17.75 9.43 -23.19
C LEU A 6 16.59 10.36 -22.85
N VAL A 7 15.65 10.62 -23.77
CA VAL A 7 14.51 11.51 -23.49
C VAL A 7 13.55 10.90 -22.45
N GLY A 8 13.51 9.56 -22.32
CA GLY A 8 12.76 8.87 -21.27
C GLY A 8 13.49 8.77 -19.92
N ALA A 9 14.80 9.07 -19.88
CA ALA A 9 15.63 9.00 -18.66
C ALA A 9 15.78 10.35 -17.94
N VAL A 10 15.20 11.43 -18.49
CA VAL A 10 15.23 12.78 -17.89
C VAL A 10 13.84 13.35 -17.57
N ALA A 11 12.83 12.50 -17.34
CA ALA A 11 11.86 12.86 -16.30
C ALA A 11 12.54 12.65 -14.94
N ARG A 12 13.60 13.42 -14.70
CA ARG A 12 14.28 13.48 -13.41
C ARG A 12 13.23 13.82 -12.37
N PRO A 13 12.81 12.90 -11.48
CA PRO A 13 12.01 13.27 -10.33
C PRO A 13 12.97 13.79 -9.26
N THR A 14 13.79 14.80 -9.60
CA THR A 14 14.78 15.38 -8.67
C THR A 14 14.09 16.20 -7.57
N GLY A 15 12.77 16.11 -7.44
CA GLY A 15 11.96 16.56 -6.30
C GLY A 15 10.76 15.64 -5.99
N GLY A 16 10.78 14.37 -6.40
CA GLY A 16 9.56 13.53 -6.47
C GLY A 16 9.23 12.67 -5.25
N ILE A 17 9.98 12.75 -4.14
CA ILE A 17 9.69 11.95 -2.93
C ILE A 17 8.89 12.73 -1.87
N ILE A 18 9.10 14.05 -1.78
CA ILE A 18 8.52 14.88 -0.70
C ILE A 18 7.14 15.41 -1.12
N ASP A 19 6.95 15.83 -2.38
CA ASP A 19 5.66 16.35 -2.85
C ASP A 19 4.57 15.30 -2.93
N MET A 20 4.91 14.04 -3.22
CA MET A 20 3.94 12.95 -3.32
C MET A 20 3.43 12.52 -1.94
N ALA A 21 4.32 12.44 -0.94
CA ALA A 21 3.96 12.15 0.44
C ALA A 21 3.15 13.30 1.07
N SER A 22 3.59 14.54 0.87
CA SER A 22 3.00 15.71 1.54
C SER A 22 1.60 16.07 1.00
N SER A 23 1.41 16.05 -0.32
CA SER A 23 0.09 16.31 -0.93
C SER A 23 -0.93 15.20 -0.65
N THR A 24 -0.49 13.95 -0.60
CA THR A 24 -1.35 12.79 -0.27
C THR A 24 -1.70 12.78 1.22
N PHE A 25 -0.75 13.05 2.12
CA PHE A 25 -0.99 13.08 3.57
C PHE A 25 -1.97 14.20 3.97
N GLN A 26 -1.79 15.40 3.41
CA GLN A 26 -2.72 16.53 3.67
C GLN A 26 -4.10 16.31 3.03
N GLY A 27 -4.18 15.61 1.90
CA GLY A 27 -5.43 15.19 1.28
C GLY A 27 -6.17 14.15 2.13
N ILE A 28 -5.45 13.15 2.64
CA ILE A 28 -6.01 12.09 3.50
C ILE A 28 -6.49 12.66 4.84
N GLN A 29 -5.77 13.59 5.46
CA GLN A 29 -6.18 14.19 6.74
C GLN A 29 -7.57 14.84 6.66
N ARG A 30 -7.85 15.61 5.60
CA ARG A 30 -9.18 16.24 5.39
C ARG A 30 -10.30 15.22 5.16
N VAL A 31 -9.98 14.06 4.59
CA VAL A 31 -10.96 13.00 4.32
C VAL A 31 -11.15 12.11 5.55
N ALA A 32 -10.11 11.90 6.36
CA ALA A 32 -10.13 11.11 7.58
C ALA A 32 -10.90 11.79 8.73
N GLU A 33 -11.01 13.13 8.72
CA GLU A 33 -11.91 13.88 9.62
C GLU A 33 -13.40 13.65 9.29
N SER A 34 -13.72 13.10 8.12
CA SER A 34 -15.06 12.64 7.77
C SER A 34 -15.27 11.24 8.34
N THR A 35 -15.65 11.20 9.62
CA THR A 35 -15.81 10.02 10.50
C THR A 35 -16.88 9.01 10.06
N GLU A 36 -16.78 8.42 8.88
CA GLU A 36 -17.54 7.22 8.54
C GLU A 36 -16.69 5.98 8.87
N GLU A 37 -17.17 5.15 9.80
CA GLU A 37 -16.49 3.90 10.17
C GLU A 37 -16.57 2.93 8.97
N VAL A 38 -15.50 2.88 8.18
CA VAL A 38 -15.40 1.94 7.07
C VAL A 38 -14.96 0.58 7.61
N SER A 39 -15.91 -0.35 7.71
CA SER A 39 -15.59 -1.76 8.00
C SER A 39 -14.91 -2.41 6.80
N SER A 40 -13.86 -3.19 7.03
CA SER A 40 -13.25 -3.98 5.95
C SER A 40 -14.24 -5.01 5.40
N LEU A 41 -14.40 -5.06 4.08
CA LEU A 41 -15.28 -6.03 3.42
C LEU A 41 -14.70 -7.46 3.41
N ARG A 42 -13.38 -7.60 3.57
CA ARG A 42 -12.67 -8.89 3.54
C ARG A 42 -11.42 -8.88 4.43
N PRO A 43 -10.99 -10.04 4.95
CA PRO A 43 -9.75 -10.15 5.70
C PRO A 43 -8.51 -9.68 4.89
N PRO A 44 -7.47 -9.18 5.56
CA PRO A 44 -6.20 -8.83 4.94
C PRO A 44 -5.58 -10.01 4.18
N ARG A 45 -4.92 -9.71 3.06
CA ARG A 45 -4.27 -10.74 2.24
C ARG A 45 -2.89 -11.09 2.78
N LEU A 46 -2.52 -12.37 2.72
CA LEU A 46 -1.13 -12.78 2.94
C LEU A 46 -0.27 -12.47 1.71
N ILE A 47 0.85 -11.77 1.92
CA ILE A 47 1.91 -11.62 0.92
C ILE A 47 3.09 -12.48 1.38
N HIS A 48 3.48 -13.42 0.53
CA HIS A 48 4.59 -14.32 0.82
C HIS A 48 5.93 -13.58 0.68
N GLU A 49 6.95 -14.06 1.39
CA GLU A 49 8.31 -13.50 1.34
C GLU A 49 8.97 -13.59 -0.04
N ASP A 50 8.44 -14.45 -0.92
CA ASP A 50 8.90 -14.56 -2.30
C ASP A 50 8.56 -13.34 -3.17
N GLY A 51 7.73 -12.42 -2.67
CA GLY A 51 7.33 -11.20 -3.36
C GLY A 51 6.39 -11.43 -4.54
N ILE A 52 5.88 -12.65 -4.74
CA ILE A 52 4.98 -12.98 -5.85
C ILE A 52 3.54 -12.66 -5.45
N ILE A 53 2.89 -11.77 -6.21
CA ILE A 53 1.48 -11.46 -6.04
C ILE A 53 0.63 -12.58 -6.66
N ARG A 54 -0.05 -13.35 -5.80
CA ARG A 54 -0.98 -14.41 -6.19
C ARG A 54 -2.42 -13.90 -6.27
N PRO A 55 -3.35 -14.63 -6.92
CA PRO A 55 -4.78 -14.38 -6.75
C PRO A 55 -5.17 -14.42 -5.27
N TYR A 56 -6.24 -13.71 -4.91
CA TYR A 56 -6.72 -13.70 -3.54
C TYR A 56 -7.23 -15.08 -3.12
N ASP A 57 -6.79 -15.56 -1.97
CA ASP A 57 -7.31 -16.76 -1.31
C ASP A 57 -7.93 -16.38 0.04
N ARG A 58 -9.19 -16.79 0.25
CA ARG A 58 -9.94 -16.45 1.47
C ARG A 58 -9.44 -17.22 2.69
N GLN A 59 -9.11 -18.50 2.54
CA GLN A 59 -8.69 -19.33 3.67
C GLN A 59 -7.35 -18.85 4.23
N GLU A 60 -6.42 -18.53 3.33
CA GLU A 60 -5.12 -17.98 3.70
C GLU A 60 -5.24 -16.61 4.39
N SER A 61 -6.12 -15.75 3.87
CA SER A 61 -6.38 -14.42 4.44
C SER A 61 -7.00 -14.51 5.84
N GLU A 62 -7.96 -15.41 6.05
CA GLU A 62 -8.57 -15.66 7.37
C GLU A 62 -7.56 -16.20 8.39
N GLY A 63 -6.66 -17.09 7.95
CA GLY A 63 -5.59 -17.60 8.81
C GLY A 63 -4.60 -16.51 9.24
N SER A 64 -4.20 -15.62 8.31
CA SER A 64 -3.32 -14.49 8.61
C SER A 64 -3.98 -13.49 9.55
N ASP A 65 -5.26 -13.18 9.32
CA ASP A 65 -6.04 -12.26 10.16
C ASP A 65 -6.17 -12.76 11.60
N LEU A 66 -6.44 -14.06 11.79
CA LEU A 66 -6.49 -14.66 13.13
C LEU A 66 -5.12 -14.60 13.83
N LEU A 67 -4.03 -14.91 13.10
CA LEU A 67 -2.68 -14.84 13.65
C LEU A 67 -2.31 -13.40 14.06
N GLU A 68 -2.64 -12.41 13.25
CA GLU A 68 -2.40 -10.99 13.55
C GLU A 68 -3.21 -10.52 14.77
N GLN A 69 -4.47 -10.94 14.90
CA GLN A 69 -5.30 -10.63 16.06
C GLN A 69 -4.72 -11.18 17.36
N GLU A 70 -4.25 -12.44 17.35
CA GLU A 70 -3.60 -13.05 18.52
C GLU A 70 -2.27 -12.36 18.86
N MET A 71 -1.49 -11.96 17.85
CA MET A 71 -0.24 -11.23 18.03
C MET A 71 -0.45 -9.80 18.57
N GLY A 72 -1.52 -9.12 18.16
CA GLY A 72 -1.87 -7.78 18.63
C GLY A 72 -2.51 -7.73 20.01
N THR A 73 -2.94 -8.88 20.55
CA THR A 73 -3.56 -8.97 21.88
C THR A 73 -2.53 -9.19 23.00
N GLN A 74 -1.26 -9.42 22.66
CA GLN A 74 -0.16 -9.60 23.64
C GLN A 74 0.57 -8.31 24.03
N GLU A 75 0.04 -7.13 23.69
CA GLU A 75 0.52 -5.83 24.20
C GLU A 75 -0.27 -5.33 25.42
#